data_AF-A0A436G454-F1
#
_entry.id   AF-A0A436G454-F1
#
_cell.length_a   1.000
_cell.length_b   1.000
_cell.length_c   1.000
_cell.angle_alpha   90.00
_cell.angle_beta   90.00
_cell.angle_gamma   90.00
#
_symmetry.space_group_name_H-M   'P 1'
#
loop_
_entity.id
_entity.type
_entity.pdbx_description
1 polymer ?
#
loop_
_entity_poly.entity_id
_entity_poly.type
_entity_poly.pdbx_seq_one_letter_code
_entity_poly.pdbx_strand_id
1 'polypeptide(L)' 'VQGMTLCNAAHAAGCHWGTFQLTDEPIDEPARKLTEALDDQGIPRERFRALRPGEVWDVPEHIAP' A
#
# COMPACT_ATOMS: atom_id res chain seq x y z
N VAL A 1 4.30 1.31 5.84
CA VAL A 1 5.04 0.03 5.68
C VAL A 1 5.44 -0.57 7.03
N GLN A 2 6.15 0.13 7.92
CA GLN A 2 6.56 -0.46 9.21
C GLN A 2 5.41 -1.09 10.03
N GLY A 3 4.21 -0.49 10.01
CA GLY A 3 3.02 -1.06 10.65
C GLY A 3 2.63 -2.46 10.16
N MET A 4 2.70 -2.78 8.86
CA MET A 4 2.39 -4.13 8.38
C MET A 4 3.40 -5.16 8.91
N THR A 5 4.68 -4.78 9.01
CA THR A 5 5.74 -5.64 9.56
C THR A 5 5.52 -5.90 11.05
N LEU A 6 5.21 -4.85 11.82
CA LEU A 6 4.95 -4.97 13.26
C LEU A 6 3.71 -5.82 13.56
N CYS A 7 2.67 -5.73 12.72
CA CYS A 7 1.48 -6.56 12.84
C CYS A 7 1.66 -7.99 12.28
N ASN A 8 2.82 -8.32 11.74
CA ASN A 8 3.06 -9.56 11.00
C ASN A 8 2.00 -9.82 9.91
N ALA A 9 1.59 -8.77 9.20
CA ALA A 9 0.57 -8.86 8.17
C ALA A 9 1.17 -9.43 6.87
N ALA A 10 0.51 -10.45 6.31
CA ALA A 10 0.88 -11.00 5.02
C ALA A 10 0.65 -9.97 3.89
N HIS A 11 -0.51 -9.31 3.94
CA HIS A 11 -1.00 -8.36 2.95
C HIS A 11 -1.58 -7.11 3.64
N ALA A 12 -1.54 -5.96 2.97
CA ALA A 12 -2.14 -4.70 3.42
C ALA A 12 -2.75 -3.92 2.24
N ALA A 13 -3.80 -3.15 2.52
CA ALA A 13 -4.45 -2.28 1.53
C ALA A 13 -4.37 -0.82 2.00
N GLY A 14 -3.84 0.04 1.12
CA GLY A 14 -3.72 1.47 1.36
C GLY A 14 -5.03 2.15 1.02
N CYS A 15 -5.60 2.85 2.00
CA CYS A 15 -6.80 3.66 1.86
C CYS A 15 -6.49 5.13 2.21
N HIS A 16 -7.53 5.98 2.17
CA HIS A 16 -7.45 7.39 2.59
C HIS A 16 -6.57 8.32 1.71
N TRP A 17 -6.23 7.88 0.50
CA TRP A 17 -5.53 8.68 -0.50
C TRP A 17 -6.40 8.87 -1.75
N GLY A 18 -5.99 9.75 -2.68
CA GLY A 18 -6.53 9.76 -4.03
C GLY A 18 -7.98 10.28 -4.21
N THR A 19 -8.68 10.64 -3.13
CA THR A 19 -10.10 11.02 -3.17
C THR A 19 -10.34 12.50 -2.85
N PHE A 20 -9.74 13.01 -1.76
CA PHE A 20 -9.89 14.38 -1.32
C PHE A 20 -8.52 15.00 -1.06
N GLN A 21 -8.33 16.26 -1.48
CA GLN A 21 -7.13 17.04 -1.19
C GLN A 21 -7.24 17.64 0.22
N LEU A 22 -6.71 16.92 1.23
CA LEU A 22 -6.81 17.32 2.64
C LEU A 22 -5.53 17.99 3.19
N THR A 23 -4.43 17.90 2.45
CA THR A 23 -3.10 18.43 2.81
C THR A 23 -2.44 19.05 1.58
N ASP A 24 -1.19 19.49 1.70
CA ASP A 24 -0.43 20.12 0.60
C ASP A 24 0.28 19.12 -0.33
N GLU A 25 0.29 17.83 -0.01
CA GLU A 25 0.92 16.81 -0.85
C GLU A 25 0.12 16.57 -2.14
N PRO A 26 0.76 16.43 -3.32
CA PRO A 26 0.07 16.02 -4.53
C PRO A 26 -0.78 14.76 -4.33
N ILE A 27 -1.99 14.74 -4.89
CA ILE A 27 -3.00 13.71 -4.63
C ILE A 27 -2.54 12.26 -4.90
N ASP A 28 -1.63 12.07 -5.86
CA ASP A 28 -1.04 10.77 -6.23
C ASP A 28 0.27 10.46 -5.49
N GLU A 29 0.85 11.43 -4.77
CA GLU A 29 2.11 11.25 -4.05
C GLU A 29 2.07 10.11 -3.01
N PRO A 30 1.00 9.92 -2.21
CA PRO A 30 0.96 8.83 -1.23
C PRO A 30 1.15 7.44 -1.83
N ALA A 31 0.56 7.15 -3.00
CA ALA A 31 0.72 5.86 -3.68
C ALA A 31 2.16 5.63 -4.18
N ARG A 32 2.80 6.70 -4.68
CA ARG A 32 4.21 6.68 -5.10
C ARG A 32 5.14 6.48 -3.90
N LYS A 33 4.92 7.22 -2.81
CA LYS A 33 5.67 7.12 -1.56
C LYS A 33 5.52 5.74 -0.91
N LEU A 34 4.35 5.12 -1.00
CA LEU A 34 4.16 3.73 -0.57
C LEU A 34 5.08 2.78 -1.35
N THR A 35 5.15 2.94 -2.67
CA THR A 35 6.02 2.11 -3.53
C THR A 35 7.49 2.26 -3.15
N GLU A 36 7.96 3.49 -2.97
CA GLU A 36 9.33 3.79 -2.50
C GLU A 36 9.62 3.13 -1.15
N ALA A 37 8.72 3.28 -0.19
CA ALA A 37 8.90 2.72 1.15
C ALA A 37 8.88 1.17 1.18
N LEU A 38 8.19 0.53 0.22
CA LEU A 38 8.20 -0.92 0.07
C LEU A 38 9.53 -1.40 -0.52
N ASP A 39 10.02 -0.71 -1.55
CA ASP A 39 11.33 -0.99 -2.16
C ASP A 39 12.47 -0.82 -1.15
N ASP A 40 12.47 0.28 -0.39
CA ASP A 40 13.47 0.58 0.63
C ASP A 40 13.53 -0.48 1.74
N GLN A 41 12.40 -1.15 2.03
CA GLN A 41 12.31 -2.22 3.03
C GLN A 41 12.41 -3.62 2.43
N GLY A 42 12.60 -3.76 1.11
CA GLY A 42 12.66 -5.05 0.42
C GLY A 42 11.36 -5.85 0.50
N ILE A 43 10.20 -5.18 0.63
CA ILE A 43 8.89 -5.82 0.70
C ILE A 43 8.29 -5.85 -0.72
N PRO A 44 7.88 -7.03 -1.24
CA PRO A 44 7.21 -7.12 -2.53
C PRO A 44 5.99 -6.20 -2.59
N ARG A 45 5.88 -5.40 -3.67
CA ARG A 45 4.87 -4.34 -3.82
C ARG A 45 3.44 -4.89 -3.81
N GLU A 46 3.26 -6.10 -4.32
CA GLU A 46 2.01 -6.85 -4.34
C GLU A 46 1.48 -7.16 -2.94
N ARG A 47 2.34 -7.15 -1.90
CA ARG A 47 1.91 -7.35 -0.52
C ARG A 47 1.23 -6.12 0.07
N PHE A 48 1.47 -4.93 -0.46
CA PHE A 48 0.83 -3.71 0.02
C PHE A 48 0.43 -2.80 -1.13
N ARG A 49 -0.84 -2.88 -1.52
CA ARG A 49 -1.40 -2.12 -2.64
C ARG A 49 -2.10 -0.85 -2.17
N ALA A 50 -1.78 0.29 -2.78
CA ALA A 50 -2.60 1.50 -2.70
C ALA A 50 -3.80 1.34 -3.65
N LEU A 51 -4.94 0.89 -3.14
CA LEU A 51 -6.12 0.61 -3.96
C LEU A 51 -6.85 1.90 -4.34
N ARG A 52 -7.41 1.94 -5.55
CA ARG A 52 -8.32 3.00 -6.01
C ARG A 52 -9.77 2.72 -5.59
N PRO A 53 -10.65 3.74 -5.52
CA PRO A 53 -12.07 3.54 -5.26
C PRO A 53 -12.71 2.56 -6.26
N GLY A 54 -13.36 1.52 -5.73
CA GLY A 54 -13.99 0.47 -6.54
C GLY A 54 -13.05 -0.62 -7.05
N GLU A 55 -11.74 -0.53 -6.79
CA GLU A 55 -10.80 -1.60 -7.12
C GLU A 55 -11.02 -2.81 -6.19
N VAL A 56 -11.10 -3.99 -6.80
CA VAL A 56 -11.21 -5.28 -6.09
C VAL A 56 -9.87 -5.96 -6.10
N TRP A 57 -9.49 -6.55 -4.96
CA TRP A 57 -8.30 -7.37 -4.83
C TRP A 57 -8.65 -8.74 -4.27
N ASP A 58 -8.52 -9.76 -5.10
CA ASP A 58 -8.48 -11.15 -4.64
C ASP A 58 -7.13 -11.39 -3.93
N VAL A 59 -7.17 -11.31 -2.60
CA VAL A 59 -5.97 -11.43 -1.77
C VAL A 59 -5.47 -12.87 -1.78
N PRO A 60 -4.19 -13.13 -2.11
CA PRO A 60 -3.64 -14.48 -2.09
C PRO A 60 -3.67 -15.11 -0.68
N GLU A 61 -3.97 -16.41 -0.61
CA GLU A 61 -3.94 -17.17 0.66
C GLU A 61 -2.51 -17.31 1.22
N HIS A 62 -1.49 -17.20 0.36
CA HIS A 62 -0.09 -17.38 0.70
C HIS A 62 0.77 -16.26 0.10
N ILE A 63 1.86 -15.92 0.78
CA ILE A 63 2.89 -15.04 0.23
C ILE A 63 3.68 -15.87 -0.79
N ALA A 64 3.72 -15.43 -2.04
CA ALA A 64 4.54 -16.09 -3.06
C ALA A 64 6.03 -16.10 -2.60
N PRO A 65 6.76 -17.20 -2.87
CA PRO A 65 8.14 -17.35 -2.43
C PRO A 65 9.10 -16.32 -3.04
#